data_AF-A0A525KZA8-F1
#
_entry.id   AF-A0A525KZA8-F1
#
_cell.length_a   1.000
_cell.length_b   1.000
_cell.length_c   1.000
_cell.angle_alpha   90.00
_cell.angle_beta   90.00
_cell.angle_gamma   90.00
#
_symmetry.space_group_name_H-M   'P 1'
#
loop_
_entity.id
_entity.type
_entity.pdbx_description
1 polymer ?
#
loop_
_entity_poly.entity_id
_entity_poly.type
_entity_poly.pdbx_seq_one_letter_code
_entity_poly.pdbx_strand_id
1 'polypeptide(L)'
;MKLTFEVFFPALRPWVVNLVNVWPAYIIKPQFATWEVLHILSLVLLGGTAILMNLRLIGAGITEEPPSEIYRNLRRWQDAGVIGIVVTGILIGMANAERLYDSTAFVVKMIALVSGIILTYGASRPVARAEGAVSGSAKLWFAVGAILWLVGLAVFATGALVNVGVYHIITAAALVVLIATQGRLRWIYLAGLLLLIGAQEGVTHLMYQPDDIAHLDPVNKVFTWLFSLWIVGLGLAQLFRAGRGPEGGPLTKLIGYATILVWITGAAAGRWIAFA
;
A
#
# COMPACT_ATOMS: atom_id res chain seq x y z
N MET A 1 -18.72 2.10 10.76
CA MET A 1 -19.58 2.96 9.90
C MET A 1 -19.10 2.76 8.47
N LYS A 2 -19.98 2.41 7.50
CA LYS A 2 -19.56 2.27 6.10
C LYS A 2 -19.32 3.67 5.53
N LEU A 3 -18.07 3.99 5.18
CA LEU A 3 -17.71 5.22 4.49
C LEU A 3 -17.63 4.93 3.00
N THR A 4 -18.55 5.47 2.21
CA THR A 4 -18.68 5.23 0.77
C THR A 4 -18.87 6.55 0.04
N PHE A 5 -18.68 6.58 -1.27
CA PHE A 5 -18.94 7.80 -2.05
C PHE A 5 -20.42 8.18 -2.04
N GLU A 6 -21.33 7.23 -1.89
CA GLU A 6 -22.75 7.51 -1.64
C GLU A 6 -22.96 8.40 -0.42
N VAL A 7 -22.33 8.08 0.71
CA VAL A 7 -22.50 8.86 1.94
C VAL A 7 -22.05 10.31 1.74
N PHE A 8 -20.98 10.52 0.96
CA PHE A 8 -20.43 11.85 0.71
C PHE A 8 -21.18 12.63 -0.37
N PHE A 9 -21.72 11.95 -1.40
CA PHE A 9 -22.29 12.58 -2.59
C PHE A 9 -23.62 11.96 -3.02
N PRO A 10 -24.64 11.81 -2.16
CA PRO A 10 -25.83 10.98 -2.43
C PRO A 10 -26.62 11.45 -3.66
N ALA A 11 -26.58 12.74 -3.97
CA ALA A 11 -27.22 13.32 -5.15
C ALA A 11 -26.67 12.80 -6.50
N LEU A 12 -25.47 12.20 -6.52
CA LEU A 12 -24.86 11.65 -7.72
C LEU A 12 -25.38 10.25 -8.09
N ARG A 13 -26.08 9.55 -7.21
CA ARG A 13 -26.52 8.16 -7.45
C ARG A 13 -27.22 7.95 -8.80
N PRO A 14 -28.20 8.77 -9.23
CA PRO A 14 -28.85 8.58 -10.53
C PRO A 14 -27.88 8.65 -11.72
N TRP A 15 -26.90 9.56 -11.63
CA TRP A 15 -25.86 9.69 -12.65
C TRP A 15 -24.89 8.51 -12.63
N VAL A 16 -24.45 8.07 -11.44
CA VAL A 16 -23.53 6.93 -11.26
C VAL A 16 -24.12 5.65 -11.83
N VAL A 17 -25.39 5.34 -11.53
CA VAL A 17 -26.06 4.14 -12.04
C VAL A 17 -26.22 4.19 -13.56
N ASN A 18 -26.44 5.39 -14.13
CA ASN A 18 -26.55 5.56 -15.57
C ASN A 18 -25.19 5.65 -16.29
N LEU A 19 -24.07 5.83 -15.57
CA LEU A 19 -22.76 6.10 -16.16
C LEU A 19 -22.36 5.02 -17.16
N VAL A 20 -22.69 3.76 -16.88
CA VAL A 20 -22.38 2.61 -17.73
C VAL A 20 -23.04 2.65 -19.12
N ASN A 21 -24.12 3.43 -19.27
CA ASN A 21 -24.90 3.55 -20.51
C ASN A 21 -24.52 4.76 -21.36
N VAL A 22 -23.72 5.70 -20.83
CA VAL A 22 -23.34 6.92 -21.56
C VAL A 22 -21.97 6.79 -22.21
N TRP A 23 -21.71 7.60 -23.26
CA TRP A 23 -20.41 7.63 -23.90
C TRP A 23 -19.34 8.21 -22.94
N PRO A 24 -18.11 7.66 -22.88
CA PRO A 24 -17.61 6.48 -23.60
C PRO A 24 -17.78 5.15 -22.83
N ALA A 25 -18.48 5.11 -21.70
CA ALA A 25 -18.54 3.91 -20.85
C ALA A 25 -19.11 2.67 -21.57
N TYR A 26 -20.18 2.82 -22.36
CA TYR A 26 -20.78 1.68 -23.07
C TYR A 26 -19.86 1.06 -24.12
N ILE A 27 -18.92 1.83 -24.70
CA ILE A 27 -17.91 1.31 -25.63
C ILE A 27 -16.69 0.71 -24.92
N ILE A 28 -16.52 0.95 -23.63
CA ILE A 28 -15.40 0.48 -22.80
C ILE A 28 -15.75 -0.81 -22.06
N LYS A 29 -17.01 -0.94 -21.64
CA LYS A 29 -17.51 -2.09 -20.86
C LYS A 29 -17.24 -3.44 -21.53
N PRO A 30 -17.44 -3.64 -22.85
CA PRO A 30 -17.17 -4.93 -23.48
C PRO A 30 -15.69 -5.37 -23.44
N GLN A 31 -14.76 -4.42 -23.25
CA GLN A 31 -13.31 -4.64 -23.24
C GLN A 31 -12.73 -4.58 -21.82
N PHE A 32 -13.59 -4.71 -20.81
CA PHE A 32 -13.23 -4.60 -19.40
C PHE A 32 -12.00 -5.44 -19.02
N ALA A 33 -11.94 -6.72 -19.46
CA ALA A 33 -10.83 -7.61 -19.17
C ALA A 33 -9.49 -7.09 -19.72
N THR A 34 -9.47 -6.48 -20.91
CA THR A 34 -8.27 -5.89 -21.49
C THR A 34 -7.77 -4.73 -20.62
N TRP A 35 -8.68 -3.88 -20.14
CA TRP A 35 -8.33 -2.77 -19.26
C TRP A 35 -7.81 -3.26 -17.90
N GLU A 36 -8.37 -4.34 -17.37
CA GLU A 36 -7.86 -4.98 -16.14
C GLU A 36 -6.43 -5.50 -16.31
N VAL A 37 -6.12 -6.17 -17.42
CA VAL A 37 -4.75 -6.63 -17.71
C VAL A 37 -3.79 -5.45 -17.76
N LEU A 38 -4.15 -4.36 -18.46
CA LEU A 38 -3.32 -3.15 -18.53
C LEU A 38 -3.18 -2.47 -17.15
N HIS A 39 -4.22 -2.51 -16.32
CA HIS A 39 -4.17 -1.99 -14.95
C HIS A 39 -3.20 -2.79 -14.08
N ILE A 40 -3.23 -4.11 -14.16
CA ILE A 40 -2.31 -4.99 -13.43
C ILE A 40 -0.87 -4.78 -13.91
N LEU A 41 -0.63 -4.68 -15.22
CA LEU A 41 0.70 -4.36 -15.76
C LEU A 41 1.22 -3.01 -15.25
N SER A 42 0.35 -2.00 -15.20
CA SER A 42 0.68 -0.68 -14.64
C SER A 42 1.00 -0.76 -13.15
N LEU A 43 0.28 -1.60 -12.39
CA LEU A 43 0.50 -1.85 -10.97
C LEU A 43 1.84 -2.55 -10.74
N VAL A 44 2.19 -3.56 -11.54
CA VAL A 44 3.49 -4.24 -11.45
C VAL A 44 4.63 -3.28 -11.76
N LEU A 45 4.50 -2.46 -12.80
CA LEU A 45 5.49 -1.46 -13.16
C LEU A 45 5.68 -0.40 -12.07
N LEU A 46 4.58 0.16 -11.57
CA LEU A 46 4.59 1.16 -10.51
C LEU A 46 5.11 0.59 -9.19
N GLY A 47 4.61 -0.58 -8.79
CA GLY A 47 5.02 -1.28 -7.58
C GLY A 47 6.50 -1.66 -7.63
N GLY A 48 6.97 -2.23 -8.72
CA GLY A 48 8.38 -2.61 -8.89
C GLY A 48 9.33 -1.41 -8.84
N THR A 49 9.01 -0.35 -9.58
CA THR A 49 9.81 0.89 -9.57
C THR A 49 9.79 1.58 -8.19
N ALA A 50 8.63 1.63 -7.53
CA ALA A 50 8.52 2.17 -6.19
C ALA A 50 9.30 1.34 -5.16
N ILE A 51 9.21 0.01 -5.19
CA ILE A 51 9.95 -0.88 -4.28
C ILE A 51 11.46 -0.70 -4.46
N LEU A 52 11.97 -0.78 -5.70
CA LEU A 52 13.41 -0.68 -5.96
C LEU A 52 13.99 0.66 -5.50
N MET A 53 13.35 1.77 -5.87
CA MET A 53 13.81 3.11 -5.49
C MET A 53 13.75 3.33 -3.96
N ASN A 54 12.69 2.88 -3.31
CA ASN A 54 12.51 3.14 -1.88
C ASN A 54 13.28 2.16 -1.00
N LEU A 55 13.52 0.91 -1.42
CA LEU A 55 14.49 0.03 -0.76
C LEU A 55 15.88 0.66 -0.78
N ARG A 56 16.28 1.27 -1.90
CA ARG A 56 17.54 2.01 -1.97
C ARG A 56 17.60 3.15 -0.94
N LEU A 57 16.53 3.91 -0.75
CA LEU A 57 16.41 4.96 0.28
C LEU A 57 16.41 4.42 1.71
N ILE A 58 15.95 3.18 1.90
CA ILE A 58 15.99 2.49 3.20
C ILE A 58 17.43 2.02 3.55
N GLY A 59 18.27 1.85 2.52
CA GLY A 59 19.60 1.24 2.65
C GLY A 59 19.62 -0.27 2.37
N ALA A 60 18.73 -0.72 1.49
CA ALA A 60 18.59 -2.12 1.10
C ALA A 60 18.43 -2.26 -0.42
N GLY A 61 18.53 -3.49 -0.93
CA GLY A 61 18.43 -3.76 -2.37
C GLY A 61 19.70 -3.37 -3.11
N ILE A 62 19.59 -2.53 -4.15
CA ILE A 62 20.71 -2.13 -5.00
C ILE A 62 21.50 -1.02 -4.31
N THR A 63 22.38 -1.36 -3.36
CA THR A 63 23.10 -0.37 -2.54
C THR A 63 24.43 0.10 -3.12
N GLU A 64 24.92 -0.55 -4.18
CA GLU A 64 26.18 -0.22 -4.86
C GLU A 64 26.10 1.11 -5.64
N GLU A 65 24.90 1.45 -6.12
CA GLU A 65 24.64 2.69 -6.86
C GLU A 65 24.04 3.78 -5.94
N PRO A 66 24.28 5.07 -6.20
CA PRO A 66 23.66 6.13 -5.41
C PRO A 66 22.14 6.23 -5.69
N PRO A 67 21.32 6.73 -4.74
CA PRO A 67 19.88 6.88 -4.93
C PRO A 67 19.49 7.72 -6.15
N SER A 68 20.32 8.69 -6.50
CA SER A 68 20.16 9.58 -7.66
C SER A 68 20.21 8.81 -9.00
N GLU A 69 21.05 7.78 -9.08
CA GLU A 69 21.20 6.93 -10.26
C GLU A 69 20.00 5.99 -10.41
N ILE A 70 19.60 5.34 -9.33
CA ILE A 70 18.39 4.50 -9.30
C ILE A 70 17.16 5.31 -9.71
N TYR A 71 17.02 6.53 -9.18
CA TYR A 71 15.97 7.47 -9.58
C TYR A 71 16.02 7.78 -11.08
N ARG A 72 17.20 8.10 -11.63
CA ARG A 72 17.37 8.45 -13.05
C ARG A 72 16.90 7.33 -13.97
N ASN A 73 17.18 6.08 -13.61
CA ASN A 73 16.81 4.90 -14.40
C ASN A 73 15.34 4.52 -14.26
N LEU A 74 14.72 4.74 -13.10
CA LEU A 74 13.34 4.32 -12.83
C LEU A 74 12.29 5.41 -13.12
N ARG A 75 12.66 6.70 -13.13
CA ARG A 75 11.68 7.82 -13.15
C ARG A 75 10.62 7.72 -14.25
N ARG A 76 11.03 7.37 -15.48
CA ARG A 76 10.12 7.31 -16.64
C ARG A 76 9.17 6.12 -16.54
N TRP A 77 9.66 5.01 -16.01
CA TRP A 77 8.86 3.82 -15.74
C TRP A 77 7.86 4.04 -14.60
N GLN A 78 8.28 4.77 -13.58
CA GLN A 78 7.39 5.18 -12.49
C GLN A 78 6.29 6.12 -13.00
N ASP A 79 6.65 7.11 -13.83
CA ASP A 79 5.68 8.00 -14.50
C ASP A 79 4.70 7.22 -15.38
N ALA A 80 5.20 6.29 -16.20
CA ALA A 80 4.38 5.42 -17.02
C ALA A 80 3.43 4.55 -16.19
N GLY A 81 3.91 4.00 -15.06
CA GLY A 81 3.09 3.22 -14.12
C GLY A 81 1.96 4.04 -13.48
N VAL A 82 2.24 5.29 -13.06
CA VAL A 82 1.24 6.21 -12.49
C VAL A 82 0.21 6.62 -13.56
N ILE A 83 0.65 6.99 -14.75
CA ILE A 83 -0.26 7.34 -15.84
C ILE A 83 -1.13 6.13 -16.19
N GLY A 84 -0.50 4.96 -16.33
CA GLY A 84 -1.17 3.69 -16.64
C GLY A 84 -2.23 3.33 -15.61
N ILE A 85 -1.90 3.36 -14.30
CA ILE A 85 -2.85 2.98 -13.24
C ILE A 85 -4.04 3.95 -13.16
N VAL A 86 -3.82 5.25 -13.39
CA VAL A 86 -4.87 6.27 -13.38
C VAL A 86 -5.79 6.11 -14.58
N VAL A 87 -5.22 6.08 -15.80
CA VAL A 87 -6.02 5.98 -17.04
C VAL A 87 -6.83 4.68 -17.04
N THR A 88 -6.17 3.54 -16.83
CA THR A 88 -6.88 2.25 -16.80
C THR A 88 -7.87 2.15 -15.65
N GLY A 89 -7.57 2.75 -14.49
CA GLY A 89 -8.48 2.79 -13.35
C GLY A 89 -9.76 3.58 -13.64
N ILE A 90 -9.67 4.70 -14.38
CA ILE A 90 -10.84 5.46 -14.83
C ILE A 90 -11.69 4.63 -15.81
N LEU A 91 -11.05 3.95 -16.77
CA LEU A 91 -11.74 3.09 -17.74
C LEU A 91 -12.50 1.94 -17.07
N ILE A 92 -11.83 1.22 -16.15
CA ILE A 92 -12.43 0.17 -15.32
C ILE A 92 -13.56 0.73 -14.45
N GLY A 93 -13.35 1.93 -13.90
CA GLY A 93 -14.32 2.57 -13.01
C GLY A 93 -15.62 2.98 -13.70
N MET A 94 -15.54 3.46 -14.94
CA MET A 94 -16.75 3.77 -15.74
C MET A 94 -17.60 2.52 -16.01
N ALA A 95 -16.98 1.36 -16.17
CA ALA A 95 -17.69 0.10 -16.45
C ALA A 95 -18.42 -0.48 -15.23
N ASN A 96 -18.01 -0.13 -14.00
CA ASN A 96 -18.53 -0.69 -12.74
C ASN A 96 -18.80 0.40 -11.68
N ALA A 97 -19.27 1.57 -12.11
CA ALA A 97 -19.32 2.78 -11.28
C ALA A 97 -20.19 2.63 -10.02
N GLU A 98 -21.37 2.01 -10.14
CA GLU A 98 -22.29 1.77 -9.01
C GLU A 98 -21.61 0.97 -7.89
N ARG A 99 -20.94 -0.12 -8.26
CA ARG A 99 -20.21 -0.96 -7.31
C ARG A 99 -19.10 -0.20 -6.60
N LEU A 100 -18.36 0.63 -7.33
CA LEU A 100 -17.27 1.42 -6.76
C LEU A 100 -17.80 2.50 -5.82
N TYR A 101 -18.94 3.09 -6.16
CA TYR A 101 -19.58 4.15 -5.39
C TYR A 101 -20.04 3.69 -4.00
N ASP A 102 -20.45 2.42 -3.91
CA ASP A 102 -20.93 1.78 -2.67
C ASP A 102 -19.81 1.09 -1.87
N SER A 103 -18.55 1.15 -2.34
CA SER A 103 -17.43 0.42 -1.74
C SER A 103 -16.53 1.28 -0.86
N THR A 104 -16.46 0.97 0.43
CA THR A 104 -15.46 1.56 1.36
C THR A 104 -14.03 1.22 0.94
N ALA A 105 -13.79 0.02 0.41
CA ALA A 105 -12.47 -0.37 -0.09
C ALA A 105 -12.02 0.52 -1.25
N PHE A 106 -12.95 0.96 -2.11
CA PHE A 106 -12.65 1.90 -3.18
C PHE A 106 -12.29 3.30 -2.65
N VAL A 107 -12.97 3.79 -1.60
CA VAL A 107 -12.58 5.05 -0.92
C VAL A 107 -11.14 4.97 -0.42
N VAL A 108 -10.78 3.89 0.28
CA VAL A 108 -9.40 3.67 0.75
C VAL A 108 -8.42 3.61 -0.41
N LYS A 109 -8.77 2.93 -1.52
CA LYS A 109 -7.94 2.88 -2.73
C LYS A 109 -7.68 4.27 -3.31
N MET A 110 -8.69 5.15 -3.32
CA MET A 110 -8.54 6.53 -3.81
C MET A 110 -7.67 7.37 -2.89
N ILE A 111 -7.84 7.26 -1.57
CA ILE A 111 -6.97 7.94 -0.59
C ILE A 111 -5.52 7.47 -0.72
N ALA A 112 -5.31 6.15 -0.86
CA ALA A 112 -3.98 5.56 -1.05
C ALA A 112 -3.36 5.97 -2.39
N LEU A 113 -4.14 6.08 -3.47
CA LEU A 113 -3.66 6.57 -4.78
C LEU A 113 -3.15 8.01 -4.66
N VAL A 114 -3.96 8.91 -4.10
CA VAL A 114 -3.59 10.33 -3.92
C VAL A 114 -2.37 10.45 -3.01
N SER A 115 -2.36 9.75 -1.88
CA SER A 115 -1.22 9.73 -0.97
C SER A 115 0.03 9.15 -1.63
N GLY A 116 -0.09 8.06 -2.39
CA GLY A 116 1.01 7.42 -3.11
C GLY A 116 1.65 8.36 -4.14
N ILE A 117 0.84 9.14 -4.86
CA ILE A 117 1.34 10.19 -5.75
C ILE A 117 2.07 11.28 -4.95
N ILE A 118 1.47 11.80 -3.87
CA ILE A 118 2.09 12.83 -3.04
C ILE A 118 3.44 12.34 -2.45
N LEU A 119 3.47 11.13 -1.90
CA LEU A 119 4.68 10.54 -1.31
C LEU A 119 5.75 10.27 -2.37
N THR A 120 5.35 9.79 -3.55
CA THR A 120 6.28 9.50 -4.65
C THR A 120 6.92 10.79 -5.20
N TYR A 121 6.11 11.77 -5.60
CA TYR A 121 6.58 12.95 -6.30
C TYR A 121 7.02 14.08 -5.35
N GLY A 122 6.38 14.21 -4.20
CA GLY A 122 6.63 15.27 -3.22
C GLY A 122 7.71 14.92 -2.19
N ALA A 123 7.98 13.64 -1.92
CA ALA A 123 8.96 13.22 -0.92
C ALA A 123 10.03 12.27 -1.50
N SER A 124 9.66 11.06 -1.90
CA SER A 124 10.60 10.00 -2.25
C SER A 124 11.51 10.36 -3.44
N ARG A 125 10.94 10.82 -4.57
CA ARG A 125 11.74 11.23 -5.75
C ARG A 125 12.69 12.40 -5.47
N PRO A 126 12.24 13.52 -4.84
CA PRO A 126 13.15 14.60 -4.44
C PRO A 126 14.28 14.13 -3.53
N VAL A 127 13.98 13.28 -2.56
CA VAL A 127 14.97 12.74 -1.63
C VAL A 127 15.96 11.81 -2.33
N ALA A 128 15.50 10.95 -3.25
CA ALA A 128 16.37 10.11 -4.06
C ALA A 128 17.29 10.93 -4.97
N ARG A 129 16.74 11.98 -5.61
CA ARG A 129 17.53 12.91 -6.43
C ARG A 129 18.60 13.66 -5.62
N ALA A 130 18.30 13.95 -4.35
CA ALA A 130 19.20 14.63 -3.42
C ALA A 130 20.04 13.67 -2.57
N GLU A 131 20.23 12.42 -3.04
CA GLU A 131 21.10 11.42 -2.39
C GLU A 131 20.77 11.18 -0.91
N GLY A 132 19.47 11.13 -0.62
CA GLY A 132 18.95 10.88 0.73
C GLY A 132 18.81 12.14 1.60
N ALA A 133 19.22 13.32 1.12
CA ALA A 133 19.00 14.58 1.83
C ALA A 133 17.52 14.98 1.79
N VAL A 134 16.97 15.34 2.96
CA VAL A 134 15.55 15.68 3.11
C VAL A 134 15.35 17.18 3.25
N SER A 135 14.91 17.83 2.16
CA SER A 135 14.58 19.26 2.12
C SER A 135 13.35 19.60 2.97
N GLY A 136 13.15 20.88 3.30
CA GLY A 136 11.93 21.34 3.98
C GLY A 136 10.65 21.04 3.21
N SER A 137 10.68 21.18 1.89
CA SER A 137 9.56 20.82 1.01
C SER A 137 9.25 19.32 1.05
N ALA A 138 10.26 18.46 1.04
CA ALA A 138 10.08 17.01 1.13
C ALA A 138 9.47 16.59 2.48
N LYS A 139 9.84 17.26 3.58
CA LYS A 139 9.22 17.04 4.90
C LYS A 139 7.74 17.39 4.91
N LEU A 140 7.38 18.53 4.33
CA LEU A 140 5.99 18.97 4.23
C LEU A 140 5.13 17.98 3.43
N TRP A 141 5.58 17.62 2.23
CA TRP A 141 4.84 16.67 1.38
C TRP A 141 4.80 15.26 1.97
N PHE A 142 5.87 14.83 2.64
CA PHE A 142 5.85 13.59 3.40
C PHE A 142 4.77 13.63 4.49
N ALA A 143 4.69 14.70 5.28
CA ALA A 143 3.68 14.83 6.33
C ALA A 143 2.26 14.80 5.76
N VAL A 144 1.99 15.57 4.70
CA VAL A 144 0.68 15.58 4.01
C VAL A 144 0.31 14.20 3.48
N GLY A 145 1.21 13.56 2.74
CA GLY A 145 0.99 12.23 2.18
C GLY A 145 0.79 11.16 3.26
N ALA A 146 1.64 11.16 4.29
CA ALA A 146 1.57 10.21 5.39
C ALA A 146 0.28 10.36 6.21
N ILE A 147 -0.15 11.59 6.51
CA ILE A 147 -1.42 11.84 7.21
C ILE A 147 -2.59 11.31 6.39
N LEU A 148 -2.65 11.62 5.09
CA LEU A 148 -3.70 11.10 4.21
C LEU A 148 -3.71 9.57 4.18
N TRP A 149 -2.54 8.93 4.10
CA TRP A 149 -2.44 7.48 4.14
C TRP A 149 -2.89 6.89 5.47
N LEU A 150 -2.50 7.47 6.60
CA LEU A 150 -2.92 7.02 7.93
C LEU A 150 -4.44 7.16 8.14
N VAL A 151 -5.05 8.23 7.62
CA VAL A 151 -6.52 8.36 7.58
C VAL A 151 -7.13 7.25 6.73
N GLY A 152 -6.55 6.97 5.56
CA GLY A 152 -6.96 5.85 4.71
C GLY A 152 -6.88 4.50 5.42
N LEU A 153 -5.80 4.24 6.17
CA LEU A 153 -5.65 3.03 6.98
C LEU A 153 -6.65 2.98 8.14
N ALA A 154 -6.97 4.10 8.79
CA ALA A 154 -7.98 4.14 9.84
C ALA A 154 -9.38 3.83 9.29
N VAL A 155 -9.72 4.40 8.13
CA VAL A 155 -10.96 4.04 7.40
C VAL A 155 -10.93 2.57 7.02
N PHE A 156 -9.79 2.09 6.49
CA PHE A 156 -9.63 0.70 6.13
C PHE A 156 -9.75 -0.22 7.33
N ALA A 157 -9.33 0.17 8.53
CA ALA A 157 -9.42 -0.64 9.73
C ALA A 157 -10.85 -0.74 10.31
N THR A 158 -11.80 0.10 9.85
CA THR A 158 -13.17 0.18 10.39
C THR A 158 -14.24 -0.45 9.50
N GLY A 159 -13.88 -0.94 8.31
CA GLY A 159 -14.77 -1.69 7.41
C GLY A 159 -15.15 -3.08 7.96
N ALA A 160 -16.22 -3.69 7.44
CA ALA A 160 -16.71 -4.99 7.91
C ALA A 160 -15.88 -6.20 7.41
N LEU A 161 -15.12 -6.07 6.32
CA LEU A 161 -14.32 -7.14 5.67
C LEU A 161 -12.81 -7.02 5.94
N VAL A 162 -12.46 -6.30 7.00
CA VAL A 162 -11.11 -5.78 7.27
C VAL A 162 -10.10 -6.84 7.67
N ASN A 163 -10.57 -8.01 8.11
CA ASN A 163 -9.72 -9.03 8.69
C ASN A 163 -8.76 -9.71 7.71
N VAL A 164 -8.85 -9.53 6.38
CA VAL A 164 -7.95 -10.23 5.44
C VAL A 164 -7.16 -9.27 4.55
N GLY A 165 -7.69 -8.08 4.25
CA GLY A 165 -6.97 -7.07 3.47
C GLY A 165 -5.78 -6.47 4.21
N VAL A 166 -5.94 -6.25 5.51
CA VAL A 166 -4.87 -5.73 6.37
C VAL A 166 -3.67 -6.69 6.41
N TYR A 167 -3.89 -8.00 6.30
CA TYR A 167 -2.81 -8.99 6.25
C TYR A 167 -1.90 -8.84 5.03
N HIS A 168 -2.39 -8.33 3.89
CA HIS A 168 -1.52 -8.04 2.74
C HIS A 168 -0.54 -6.91 3.06
N ILE A 169 -1.01 -5.87 3.76
CA ILE A 169 -0.19 -4.72 4.16
C ILE A 169 0.81 -5.15 5.25
N ILE A 170 0.34 -5.93 6.23
CA ILE A 170 1.19 -6.49 7.30
C ILE A 170 2.27 -7.39 6.71
N THR A 171 1.90 -8.30 5.80
CA THR A 171 2.86 -9.22 5.15
C THR A 171 3.89 -8.44 4.35
N ALA A 172 3.47 -7.44 3.59
CA ALA A 172 4.38 -6.56 2.88
C ALA A 172 5.32 -5.81 3.82
N ALA A 173 4.81 -5.20 4.88
CA ALA A 173 5.63 -4.53 5.89
C ALA A 173 6.65 -5.51 6.50
N ALA A 174 6.22 -6.74 6.79
CA ALA A 174 7.10 -7.79 7.31
C ALA A 174 8.23 -8.13 6.35
N LEU A 175 7.91 -8.31 5.06
CA LEU A 175 8.91 -8.60 4.03
C LEU A 175 9.89 -7.45 3.83
N VAL A 176 9.42 -6.20 3.81
CA VAL A 176 10.31 -5.03 3.67
C VAL A 176 11.26 -4.93 4.86
N VAL A 177 10.76 -5.08 6.10
CA VAL A 177 11.61 -5.08 7.31
C VAL A 177 12.59 -6.26 7.29
N LEU A 178 12.16 -7.44 6.83
CA LEU A 178 13.02 -8.62 6.71
C LEU A 178 14.16 -8.40 5.72
N ILE A 179 13.86 -7.80 4.56
CA ILE A 179 14.86 -7.48 3.52
C ILE A 179 15.83 -6.41 4.02
N ALA A 180 15.32 -5.42 4.75
CA ALA A 180 16.11 -4.29 5.18
C ALA A 180 16.94 -4.57 6.46
N THR A 181 16.59 -5.58 7.23
CA THR A 181 17.33 -6.00 8.43
C THR A 181 18.48 -6.94 8.06
N GLN A 182 19.68 -6.70 8.61
CA GLN A 182 20.88 -7.51 8.35
C GLN A 182 21.42 -8.17 9.63
N GLY A 183 22.29 -9.18 9.45
CA GLY A 183 22.98 -9.87 10.53
C GLY A 183 22.06 -10.71 11.44
N ARG A 184 22.45 -10.86 12.72
CA ARG A 184 21.72 -11.71 13.69
C ARG A 184 20.27 -11.27 13.93
N LEU A 185 20.00 -9.96 13.86
CA LEU A 185 18.64 -9.45 14.04
C LEU A 185 17.66 -9.96 12.97
N ARG A 186 18.12 -10.15 11.73
CA ARG A 186 17.28 -10.67 10.64
C ARG A 186 16.75 -12.06 10.98
N TRP A 187 17.61 -12.91 11.55
CA TRP A 187 17.25 -14.27 11.93
C TRP A 187 16.34 -14.30 13.16
N ILE A 188 16.59 -13.46 14.16
CA ILE A 188 15.68 -13.30 15.32
C ILE A 188 14.30 -12.84 14.84
N TYR A 189 14.28 -11.86 13.93
CA TYR A 189 13.04 -11.34 13.36
C TYR A 189 12.27 -12.43 12.61
N LEU A 190 12.94 -13.16 11.73
CA LEU A 190 12.36 -14.25 10.95
C LEU A 190 11.84 -15.37 11.85
N ALA A 191 12.59 -15.76 12.88
CA ALA A 191 12.16 -16.77 13.84
C ALA A 191 10.89 -16.33 14.57
N GLY A 192 10.81 -15.06 14.99
CA GLY A 192 9.60 -14.50 15.60
C GLY A 192 8.42 -14.46 14.63
N LEU A 193 8.63 -14.10 13.36
CA LEU A 193 7.58 -14.14 12.33
C LEU A 193 7.06 -15.57 12.11
N LEU A 194 7.95 -16.55 11.98
CA LEU A 194 7.58 -17.96 11.80
C LEU A 194 6.84 -18.51 13.02
N LEU A 195 7.26 -18.12 14.23
CA LEU A 195 6.57 -18.49 15.46
C LEU A 195 5.16 -17.88 15.53
N LEU A 196 5.00 -16.61 15.16
CA LEU A 196 3.68 -15.97 15.09
C LEU A 196 2.79 -16.62 14.03
N ILE A 197 3.32 -16.96 12.85
CA ILE A 197 2.59 -17.66 11.79
C ILE A 197 2.15 -19.04 12.30
N GLY A 198 3.08 -19.84 12.84
CA GLY A 198 2.76 -21.17 13.36
C GLY A 198 1.78 -21.14 14.53
N ALA A 199 1.88 -20.14 15.41
CA ALA A 199 0.92 -19.93 16.49
C ALA A 199 -0.46 -19.54 15.97
N GLN A 200 -0.55 -18.66 14.97
CA GLN A 200 -1.82 -18.29 14.35
C GLN A 200 -2.47 -19.51 13.72
N GLU A 201 -1.74 -20.21 12.84
CA GLU A 201 -2.21 -21.42 12.16
C GLU A 201 -2.66 -22.49 13.15
N GLY A 202 -1.90 -22.72 14.22
CA GLY A 202 -2.25 -23.67 15.27
C GLY A 202 -3.54 -23.29 16.01
N VAL A 203 -3.70 -22.01 16.39
CA VAL A 203 -4.92 -21.56 17.08
C VAL A 203 -6.13 -21.61 16.14
N THR A 204 -6.01 -21.12 14.90
CA THR A 204 -7.15 -21.00 13.99
C THR A 204 -7.58 -22.33 13.37
N HIS A 205 -6.69 -23.30 13.20
CA HIS A 205 -7.02 -24.58 12.57
C HIS A 205 -7.06 -25.78 13.52
N LEU A 206 -6.41 -25.72 14.68
CA LEU A 206 -6.41 -26.84 15.64
C LEU A 206 -7.33 -26.61 16.84
N MET A 207 -7.54 -25.35 17.25
CA MET A 207 -8.35 -25.04 18.45
C MET A 207 -9.80 -24.70 18.13
N TYR A 208 -10.06 -24.05 17.00
CA TYR A 208 -11.39 -23.61 16.59
C TYR A 208 -11.82 -24.29 15.29
N GLN A 209 -13.11 -24.53 15.14
CA GLN A 209 -13.66 -25.01 13.88
C GLN A 209 -13.67 -23.87 12.85
N PRO A 210 -13.48 -24.15 11.54
CA PRO A 210 -13.44 -23.12 10.50
C PRO A 210 -14.67 -22.22 10.44
N ASP A 211 -15.83 -22.72 10.88
CA ASP A 211 -17.11 -22.01 10.82
C ASP A 211 -17.40 -21.18 12.10
N ASP A 212 -16.56 -21.29 13.14
CA ASP A 212 -16.71 -20.58 14.41
C ASP A 212 -16.13 -19.15 14.34
N ILE A 213 -16.76 -18.33 13.49
CA ILE A 213 -16.34 -16.94 13.25
C ILE A 213 -16.34 -16.10 14.53
N ALA A 214 -17.22 -16.42 15.49
CA ALA A 214 -17.33 -15.68 16.75
C ALA A 214 -16.03 -15.72 17.58
N HIS A 215 -15.31 -16.84 17.57
CA HIS A 215 -14.01 -16.97 18.23
C HIS A 215 -12.83 -16.66 17.30
N LEU A 216 -12.93 -17.03 16.01
CA LEU A 216 -11.88 -16.76 15.02
C LEU A 216 -11.64 -15.26 14.81
N ASP A 217 -12.68 -14.42 14.80
CA ASP A 217 -12.54 -12.99 14.56
C ASP A 217 -11.72 -12.26 15.64
N PRO A 218 -12.00 -12.42 16.94
CA PRO A 218 -11.17 -11.88 18.01
C PRO A 218 -9.72 -12.39 17.96
N VAL A 219 -9.52 -13.69 17.71
CA VAL A 219 -8.19 -14.30 17.60
C VAL A 219 -7.39 -13.66 16.48
N ASN A 220 -7.97 -13.56 15.28
CA ASN A 220 -7.31 -12.93 14.13
C ASN A 220 -6.98 -11.46 14.39
N LYS A 221 -7.82 -10.73 15.12
CA LYS A 221 -7.51 -9.35 15.55
C LYS A 221 -6.32 -9.29 16.51
N VAL A 222 -6.24 -10.21 17.48
CA VAL A 222 -5.09 -10.31 18.39
C VAL A 222 -3.80 -10.59 17.60
N PHE A 223 -3.81 -11.56 16.69
CA PHE A 223 -2.65 -11.84 15.85
C PHE A 223 -2.27 -10.65 14.95
N THR A 224 -3.26 -9.94 14.39
CA THR A 224 -3.02 -8.70 13.62
C THR A 224 -2.22 -7.68 14.45
N TRP A 225 -2.56 -7.50 15.73
CA TRP A 225 -1.80 -6.64 16.64
C TRP A 225 -0.42 -7.19 16.97
N LEU A 226 -0.29 -8.49 17.25
CA LEU A 226 1.00 -9.13 17.54
C LEU A 226 1.98 -9.00 16.38
N PHE A 227 1.53 -9.29 15.14
CA PHE A 227 2.32 -9.07 13.94
C PHE A 227 2.72 -7.61 13.80
N SER A 228 1.75 -6.68 13.91
CA SER A 228 2.01 -5.26 13.77
C SER A 228 3.04 -4.76 14.79
N LEU A 229 2.94 -5.16 16.06
CA LEU A 229 3.89 -4.80 17.12
C LEU A 229 5.28 -5.38 16.85
N TRP A 230 5.36 -6.64 16.41
CA TRP A 230 6.63 -7.28 16.07
C TRP A 230 7.34 -6.60 14.89
N ILE A 231 6.59 -6.30 13.83
CA ILE A 231 7.08 -5.62 12.63
C ILE A 231 7.50 -4.18 12.96
N VAL A 232 6.64 -3.41 13.63
CA VAL A 232 6.91 -2.01 13.97
C VAL A 232 8.07 -1.91 14.96
N GLY A 233 8.15 -2.77 15.97
CA GLY A 233 9.23 -2.75 16.96
C GLY A 233 10.60 -2.88 16.32
N LEU A 234 10.77 -3.84 15.39
CA LEU A 234 12.02 -4.03 14.67
C LEU A 234 12.24 -2.98 13.57
N GLY A 235 11.20 -2.54 12.88
CA GLY A 235 11.27 -1.43 11.93
C GLY A 235 11.77 -0.14 12.58
N LEU A 236 11.23 0.22 13.76
CA LEU A 236 11.67 1.37 14.55
C LEU A 236 13.13 1.19 15.01
N ALA A 237 13.50 0.03 15.53
CA ALA A 237 14.88 -0.24 15.94
C ALA A 237 15.87 -0.04 14.77
N GLN A 238 15.47 -0.42 13.55
CA GLN A 238 16.28 -0.25 12.35
C GLN A 238 16.41 1.21 11.90
N LEU A 239 15.36 2.03 12.05
CA LEU A 239 15.41 3.46 11.72
C LEU A 239 16.58 4.16 12.43
N PHE A 240 16.85 3.77 13.68
CA PHE A 240 17.89 4.37 14.53
C PHE A 240 19.24 3.65 14.50
N ARG A 241 19.29 2.36 14.13
CA ARG A 241 20.55 1.57 14.15
C ARG A 241 21.45 1.77 12.95
N ALA A 242 20.89 1.90 11.75
CA ALA A 242 21.72 2.14 10.58
C ALA A 242 22.09 3.64 10.57
N GLY A 243 23.31 3.93 11.02
CA GLY A 243 23.83 5.28 11.25
C GLY A 243 23.88 6.15 9.99
N ARG A 244 24.45 7.37 10.15
CA ARG A 244 24.62 8.40 9.10
C ARG A 244 25.61 7.96 8.00
N GLY A 245 25.33 6.86 7.32
CA GLY A 245 26.04 6.45 6.11
C GLY A 245 25.52 7.17 4.86
N PRO A 246 25.99 6.77 3.67
CA PRO A 246 25.53 7.30 2.38
C PRO A 246 24.02 7.09 2.11
N GLU A 247 23.35 6.31 2.95
CA GLU A 247 21.99 5.82 2.75
C GLU A 247 20.90 6.72 3.36
N GLY A 248 21.28 7.91 3.82
CA GLY A 248 20.35 8.89 4.39
C GLY A 248 19.97 8.63 5.86
N GLY A 249 19.31 9.61 6.48
CA GLY A 249 18.93 9.57 7.90
C GLY A 249 17.65 8.76 8.17
N PRO A 250 17.21 8.67 9.44
CA PRO A 250 15.99 7.95 9.82
C PRO A 250 14.74 8.40 9.04
N LEU A 251 14.63 9.70 8.73
CA LEU A 251 13.51 10.23 7.96
C LEU A 251 13.52 9.77 6.49
N THR A 252 14.69 9.65 5.87
CA THR A 252 14.86 9.12 4.51
C THR A 252 14.29 7.70 4.42
N LYS A 253 14.62 6.86 5.41
CA LYS A 253 14.13 5.49 5.49
C LYS A 253 12.62 5.44 5.73
N LEU A 254 12.11 6.30 6.62
CA LEU A 254 10.68 6.38 6.89
C LEU A 254 9.89 6.79 5.63
N ILE A 255 10.41 7.73 4.83
CA ILE A 255 9.84 8.07 3.52
C ILE A 255 9.82 6.85 2.60
N GLY A 256 10.92 6.09 2.56
CA GLY A 256 11.00 4.84 1.81
C GLY A 256 9.93 3.83 2.21
N TYR A 257 9.83 3.52 3.51
CA TYR A 257 8.84 2.60 4.06
C TYR A 257 7.41 3.03 3.73
N ALA A 258 7.05 4.29 4.02
CA ALA A 258 5.72 4.80 3.79
C ALA A 258 5.34 4.77 2.30
N THR A 259 6.28 5.13 1.41
CA THR A 259 6.04 5.15 -0.04
C THR A 259 5.84 3.75 -0.61
N ILE A 260 6.51 2.72 -0.08
CA ILE A 260 6.23 1.33 -0.48
C ILE A 260 4.85 0.92 0.02
N LEU A 261 4.58 1.13 1.31
CA LEU A 261 3.38 0.61 1.96
C LEU A 261 2.10 1.29 1.47
N VAL A 262 2.13 2.57 1.08
CA VAL A 262 0.96 3.25 0.52
C VAL A 262 0.53 2.65 -0.83
N TRP A 263 1.48 2.31 -1.72
CA TRP A 263 1.17 1.68 -3.00
C TRP A 263 0.62 0.26 -2.80
N ILE A 264 1.18 -0.47 -1.85
CA ILE A 264 0.67 -1.79 -1.45
C ILE A 264 -0.72 -1.68 -0.81
N THR A 265 -0.98 -0.63 -0.04
CA THR A 265 -2.31 -0.35 0.52
C THR A 265 -3.34 -0.17 -0.60
N GLY A 266 -3.01 0.62 -1.63
CA GLY A 266 -3.89 0.80 -2.80
C GLY A 266 -4.15 -0.50 -3.57
N ALA A 267 -3.12 -1.32 -3.75
CA ALA A 267 -3.23 -2.64 -4.39
C ALA A 267 -4.10 -3.60 -3.55
N ALA A 268 -3.82 -3.71 -2.26
CA ALA A 268 -4.55 -4.56 -1.32
C ALA A 268 -6.03 -4.18 -1.24
N ALA A 269 -6.34 -2.88 -1.13
CA ALA A 269 -7.71 -2.38 -1.09
C ALA A 269 -8.51 -2.78 -2.35
N GLY A 270 -7.86 -2.79 -3.53
CA GLY A 270 -8.49 -3.19 -4.80
C GLY A 270 -9.09 -4.60 -4.79
N ARG A 271 -8.45 -5.56 -4.12
CA ARG A 271 -8.93 -6.95 -4.03
C ARG A 271 -10.28 -7.06 -3.31
N TRP A 272 -10.58 -6.13 -2.40
CA TRP A 272 -11.78 -6.17 -1.54
C TRP A 272 -12.98 -5.47 -2.14
N ILE A 273 -12.79 -4.68 -3.20
CA ILE A 273 -13.89 -4.14 -3.99
C ILE A 273 -14.75 -5.28 -4.55
N ALA A 274 -14.12 -6.43 -4.85
CA ALA A 274 -14.79 -7.62 -5.37
C ALA A 274 -15.70 -8.35 -4.36
N PHE A 275 -15.63 -8.01 -3.08
CA PHE A 275 -16.36 -8.70 -2.00
C PHE A 275 -17.26 -7.74 -1.20
N ALA A 276 -17.24 -6.45 -1.53
CA ALA A 276 -18.09 -5.42 -0.95
C ALA A 276 -19.44 -5.32 -1.67
#